data_AF-A0A926X7B5-F1
#
_entry.id   AF-A0A926X7B5-F1
#
_cell.length_a   1.000
_cell.length_b   1.000
_cell.length_c   1.000
_cell.angle_alpha   90.00
_cell.angle_beta   90.00
_cell.angle_gamma   90.00
#
_symmetry.space_group_name_H-M   'P 1'
#
loop_
_entity.id
_entity.type
_entity.pdbx_description
1 polymer ?
#
loop_
_entity_poly.entity_id
_entity_poly.type
_entity_poly.pdbx_seq_one_letter_code
_entity_poly.pdbx_strand_id
1 'polypeptide(L)'
;MTIPTEHSTSFSVTHPLDFASSEEIILPPLPIQRPVLLVGHGSRDNDGRQSLLDFATAYQALDTSRPVVPCFLELTEPSIQQGVDLCVEQGYTDLSVLPVLLFAARHNKFDVTNELDRARQRHPQVTFHYGRHFGITPGILDLWRSRLAELDQPRWNPNGISRADTVLLFVGRGASDPDANGDVFKLARILWEGSGYSTVEICFIGITHPRLEEGFRRARLYNPKRIIVLPYFLFTGALVKKIFDITAQQQEQYPEISMTCLPEMGMHPQLMAVLRDREIETQLGQVQMNCEMCKFRLAAVQNGVTHGHDHGHSHAHGHDHGHGHGHDHGHGHDHSHGHDHGHGHDHGHGHDHGHGHDHGHSHGHAHGHDHGHGHAAVDPYAEPDQYHDRAWQVP
;
A
#
# COMPACT_ATOMS: atom_id res chain seq x y z
N MET A 1 23.49 8.14 60.94
CA MET A 1 22.53 8.92 60.13
C MET A 1 23.19 9.15 58.79
N THR A 2 22.94 8.23 57.86
CA THR A 2 23.59 8.19 56.55
C THR A 2 22.48 8.37 55.52
N ILE A 3 22.55 9.48 54.80
CA ILE A 3 21.60 9.88 53.75
C ILE A 3 21.81 8.94 52.56
N PRO A 4 20.77 8.28 52.03
CA PRO A 4 20.93 7.48 50.82
C PRO A 4 20.94 8.40 49.60
N THR A 5 21.99 8.29 48.80
CA THR A 5 22.17 8.90 47.49
C THR A 5 21.17 8.32 46.50
N GLU A 6 20.37 9.20 45.87
CA GLU A 6 19.44 8.86 44.79
C GLU A 6 20.21 8.33 43.58
N HIS A 7 19.84 7.11 43.15
CA HIS A 7 20.26 6.57 41.86
C HIS A 7 19.47 7.25 40.75
N SER A 8 20.11 8.20 40.08
CA SER A 8 19.71 8.72 38.77
C SER A 8 19.82 7.59 37.74
N THR A 9 18.70 6.95 37.41
CA THR A 9 18.58 6.11 36.20
C THR A 9 18.40 7.02 34.99
N SER A 10 19.51 7.39 34.36
CA SER A 10 19.54 7.88 32.99
C SER A 10 19.29 6.71 32.04
N PHE A 11 18.09 6.64 31.48
CA PHE A 11 17.83 5.73 30.36
C PHE A 11 18.43 6.36 29.11
N SER A 12 19.54 5.79 28.64
CA SER A 12 20.14 6.18 27.37
C SER A 12 19.23 5.74 26.23
N VAL A 13 18.96 6.67 25.31
CA VAL A 13 18.68 6.35 23.92
C VAL A 13 19.81 5.43 23.45
N THR A 14 19.52 4.20 23.00
CA THR A 14 20.36 3.35 22.10
C THR A 14 20.21 1.82 22.32
N HIS A 15 19.00 1.28 22.50
CA HIS A 15 18.79 -0.15 22.22
C HIS A 15 17.50 -0.33 21.41
N PRO A 16 17.55 -1.00 20.25
CA PRO A 16 16.34 -1.29 19.48
C PRO A 16 15.38 -2.08 20.36
N LEU A 17 14.10 -1.66 20.33
CA LEU A 17 13.03 -2.39 21.00
C LEU A 17 12.94 -3.78 20.39
N ASP A 18 13.27 -4.81 21.16
CA ASP A 18 13.17 -6.20 20.70
C ASP A 18 11.74 -6.69 20.91
N PHE A 19 10.92 -6.58 19.85
CA PHE A 19 9.59 -7.14 19.79
C PHE A 19 9.70 -8.63 19.47
N ALA A 20 10.03 -9.45 20.47
CA ALA A 20 10.06 -10.90 20.33
C ALA A 20 8.63 -11.43 20.16
N SER A 21 8.22 -11.65 18.92
CA SER A 21 6.96 -12.34 18.59
C SER A 21 7.17 -13.85 18.75
N SER A 22 6.70 -14.43 19.86
CA SER A 22 6.70 -15.88 20.10
C SER A 22 5.45 -16.60 19.58
N GLU A 23 4.61 -15.95 18.78
CA GLU A 23 3.40 -16.56 18.24
C GLU A 23 3.73 -17.52 17.08
N GLU A 24 3.41 -18.79 17.30
CA GLU A 24 3.49 -19.83 16.28
C GLU A 24 2.40 -19.57 15.23
N ILE A 25 2.81 -19.32 13.98
CA ILE A 25 1.87 -19.05 12.89
C ILE A 25 1.60 -20.30 12.07
N ILE A 26 0.32 -20.63 11.92
CA ILE A 26 -0.12 -21.72 11.05
C ILE A 26 -0.49 -21.12 9.70
N LEU A 27 0.30 -21.44 8.67
CA LEU A 27 0.04 -20.98 7.31
C LEU A 27 -0.99 -21.90 6.62
N PRO A 28 -1.95 -21.34 5.86
CA PRO A 28 -2.81 -22.17 5.00
C PRO A 28 -1.97 -22.95 3.97
N PRO A 29 -2.37 -24.19 3.62
CA PRO A 29 -1.63 -25.01 2.67
C PRO A 29 -1.61 -24.37 1.28
N LEU A 30 -0.51 -24.55 0.54
CA LEU A 30 -0.41 -24.09 -0.84
C LEU A 30 -1.28 -24.95 -1.77
N PRO A 31 -2.13 -24.35 -2.63
CA PRO A 31 -2.86 -25.08 -3.65
C PRO A 31 -1.96 -25.78 -4.68
N ILE A 32 -0.79 -25.20 -4.97
CA ILE A 32 0.14 -25.68 -6.00
C ILE A 32 1.57 -25.65 -5.42
N GLN A 33 2.35 -26.70 -5.68
CA GLN A 33 3.77 -26.78 -5.28
C GLN A 33 4.70 -26.11 -6.30
N ARG A 34 4.36 -24.87 -6.68
CA ARG A 34 5.14 -24.08 -7.64
C ARG A 34 6.32 -23.40 -6.93
N PRO A 35 7.55 -23.43 -7.48
CA PRO A 35 8.64 -22.61 -6.96
C PRO A 35 8.25 -21.13 -6.91
N VAL A 36 8.72 -20.43 -5.87
CA VAL A 36 8.53 -18.99 -5.76
C VAL A 36 9.86 -18.25 -5.84
N LEU A 37 9.92 -17.25 -6.70
CA LEU A 37 10.97 -16.23 -6.69
C LEU A 37 10.51 -15.10 -5.76
N LEU A 38 11.22 -14.88 -4.65
CA LEU A 38 10.99 -13.73 -3.77
C LEU A 38 11.87 -12.58 -4.24
N VAL A 39 11.26 -11.53 -4.80
CA VAL A 39 11.97 -10.42 -5.43
C VAL A 39 12.04 -9.24 -4.47
N GLY A 40 13.23 -8.99 -3.92
CA GLY A 40 13.53 -7.75 -3.21
C GLY A 40 13.99 -6.64 -4.14
N HIS A 41 13.91 -5.39 -3.68
CA HIS A 41 14.47 -4.26 -4.43
C HIS A 41 16.00 -4.37 -4.56
N GLY A 42 16.67 -4.76 -3.47
CA GLY A 42 18.12 -4.76 -3.36
C GLY A 42 18.64 -3.69 -2.42
N SER A 43 19.81 -3.94 -1.83
CA SER A 43 20.45 -3.04 -0.88
C SER A 43 21.96 -3.07 -1.07
N ARG A 44 22.59 -1.89 -1.01
CA ARG A 44 24.05 -1.77 -0.87
C ARG A 44 24.53 -2.06 0.55
N ASP A 45 23.63 -1.99 1.53
CA ASP A 45 23.88 -2.40 2.91
C ASP A 45 23.73 -3.93 3.01
N ASN A 46 24.79 -4.60 3.48
CA ASN A 46 24.83 -6.05 3.65
C ASN A 46 23.75 -6.55 4.61
N ASP A 47 23.42 -5.78 5.66
CA ASP A 47 22.37 -6.16 6.62
C ASP A 47 21.00 -6.24 5.93
N GLY A 48 20.72 -5.29 5.03
CA GLY A 48 19.48 -5.26 4.25
C GLY A 48 19.38 -6.39 3.23
N ARG A 49 20.50 -6.75 2.59
CA ARG A 49 20.60 -7.95 1.73
C ARG A 49 20.34 -9.21 2.55
N GLN A 50 21.03 -9.37 3.66
CA GLN A 50 20.94 -10.56 4.51
C GLN A 50 19.52 -10.74 5.06
N SER A 51 18.85 -9.66 5.44
CA SER A 51 17.48 -9.70 5.95
C SER A 51 16.49 -10.35 4.98
N LEU A 52 16.59 -10.11 3.67
CA LEU A 52 15.73 -10.78 2.68
C LEU A 52 16.08 -12.28 2.54
N LEU A 53 17.37 -12.61 2.57
CA LEU A 53 17.82 -14.00 2.48
C LEU A 53 17.34 -14.81 3.71
N ASP A 54 17.42 -14.22 4.89
CA ASP A 54 16.93 -14.80 6.14
C ASP A 54 15.40 -14.91 6.11
N PHE A 55 14.71 -13.90 5.57
CA PHE A 55 13.26 -13.93 5.37
C PHE A 55 12.83 -15.08 4.45
N ALA A 56 13.51 -15.26 3.32
CA ALA A 56 13.27 -16.36 2.39
C ALA A 56 13.57 -17.73 3.03
N THR A 57 14.65 -17.83 3.80
CA THR A 57 15.05 -19.06 4.52
C THR A 57 14.01 -19.44 5.57
N ALA A 58 13.55 -18.47 6.37
CA ALA A 58 12.50 -18.70 7.34
C ALA A 58 11.18 -19.11 6.68
N TYR A 59 10.82 -18.47 5.56
CA TYR A 59 9.61 -18.83 4.83
C TYR A 59 9.69 -20.23 4.20
N GLN A 60 10.85 -20.63 3.68
CA GLN A 60 11.12 -21.99 3.21
C GLN A 60 10.97 -23.03 4.31
N ALA A 61 11.38 -22.70 5.54
CA ALA A 61 11.30 -23.61 6.69
C ALA A 61 9.85 -23.86 7.16
N LEU A 62 8.94 -22.90 6.92
CA LEU A 62 7.52 -23.06 7.23
C LEU A 62 6.81 -24.04 6.26
N ASP A 63 7.35 -24.25 5.06
CA ASP A 63 6.76 -25.12 4.04
C ASP A 63 7.80 -25.58 3.01
N THR A 64 8.21 -26.85 3.11
CA THR A 64 9.25 -27.47 2.27
C THR A 64 8.70 -28.12 1.00
N SER A 65 7.42 -27.93 0.69
CA SER A 65 6.77 -28.57 -0.47
C SER A 65 7.26 -28.06 -1.84
N ARG A 66 8.01 -26.96 -1.85
CA ARG A 66 8.56 -26.31 -3.05
C ARG A 66 9.90 -25.60 -2.75
N PRO A 67 10.61 -25.07 -3.75
CA PRO A 67 11.69 -24.11 -3.55
C PRO A 67 11.19 -22.68 -3.32
N VAL A 68 11.86 -21.97 -2.40
CA VAL A 68 11.80 -20.51 -2.21
C VAL A 68 13.15 -19.93 -2.61
N VAL A 69 13.16 -19.12 -3.67
CA VAL A 69 14.40 -18.57 -4.25
C VAL A 69 14.39 -17.05 -4.06
N PRO A 70 15.19 -16.50 -3.13
CA PRO A 70 15.34 -15.06 -3.03
C PRO A 70 16.15 -14.52 -4.21
N CYS A 71 15.72 -13.39 -4.76
CA CYS A 71 16.44 -12.65 -5.78
C CYS A 71 16.20 -11.15 -5.62
N PHE A 72 17.04 -10.36 -6.28
CA PHE A 72 17.03 -8.91 -6.17
C PHE A 72 16.91 -8.28 -7.55
N LEU A 73 16.14 -7.19 -7.62
CA LEU A 73 16.00 -6.40 -8.83
C LEU A 73 17.31 -5.70 -9.20
N GLU A 74 17.99 -5.10 -8.22
CA GLU A 74 19.22 -4.34 -8.45
C GLU A 74 20.16 -4.35 -7.23
N LEU A 75 21.33 -3.73 -7.36
CA LEU A 75 22.33 -3.43 -6.32
C LEU A 75 23.05 -4.63 -5.68
N THR A 76 22.44 -5.81 -5.66
CA THR A 76 22.95 -7.00 -5.00
C THR A 76 22.48 -8.27 -5.70
N GLU A 77 23.15 -9.37 -5.39
CA GLU A 77 22.91 -10.70 -5.98
C GLU A 77 22.23 -11.65 -4.97
N PRO A 78 21.52 -12.69 -5.41
CA PRO A 78 21.35 -13.11 -6.80
C PRO A 78 20.31 -12.26 -7.55
N SER A 79 20.59 -11.96 -8.81
CA SER A 79 19.65 -11.28 -9.71
C SER A 79 18.44 -12.15 -10.04
N ILE A 80 17.36 -11.53 -10.53
CA ILE A 80 16.15 -12.24 -10.99
C ILE A 80 16.52 -13.32 -12.02
N GLN A 81 17.38 -13.00 -12.99
CA GLN A 81 17.84 -13.97 -14.01
C GLN A 81 18.52 -15.19 -13.38
N GLN A 82 19.42 -14.98 -12.42
CA GLN A 82 20.09 -16.10 -11.74
C GLN A 82 19.10 -16.97 -10.94
N GLY A 83 18.09 -16.34 -10.33
CA GLY A 83 17.00 -17.06 -9.68
C GLY A 83 16.19 -17.92 -10.68
N VAL A 84 15.89 -17.38 -11.87
CA VAL A 84 15.25 -18.14 -12.95
C VAL A 84 16.13 -19.29 -13.44
N ASP A 85 17.41 -19.02 -13.70
CA ASP A 85 18.38 -20.02 -14.18
C ASP A 85 18.44 -21.20 -13.21
N LEU A 86 18.52 -20.93 -11.90
CA LEU A 86 18.51 -21.95 -10.84
C LEU A 86 17.25 -22.83 -10.89
N CYS A 87 16.07 -22.23 -11.06
CA CYS A 87 14.82 -22.99 -11.15
C CYS A 87 14.76 -23.83 -12.45
N VAL A 88 15.23 -23.29 -13.57
CA VAL A 88 15.25 -24.02 -14.85
C VAL A 88 16.23 -25.19 -14.82
N GLU A 89 17.41 -25.00 -14.21
CA GLU A 89 18.40 -26.08 -14.00
C GLU A 89 17.83 -27.23 -13.15
N GLN A 90 16.87 -26.94 -12.27
CA GLN A 90 16.13 -27.93 -11.48
C GLN A 90 14.91 -28.53 -12.22
N GLY A 91 14.67 -28.13 -13.48
CA GLY A 91 13.63 -28.67 -14.34
C GLY A 91 12.27 -27.96 -14.23
N TYR A 92 12.19 -26.81 -13.56
CA TYR A 92 10.93 -26.07 -13.42
C TYR A 92 10.63 -25.20 -14.65
N THR A 93 9.38 -25.27 -15.12
CA THR A 93 8.84 -24.46 -16.23
C THR A 93 7.80 -23.45 -15.79
N ASP A 94 7.33 -23.51 -14.54
CA ASP A 94 6.24 -22.69 -14.04
C ASP A 94 6.70 -22.06 -12.72
N LEU A 95 6.78 -20.72 -12.68
CA LEU A 95 7.35 -20.00 -11.53
C LEU A 95 6.38 -18.93 -11.02
N SER A 96 6.14 -18.92 -9.71
CA SER A 96 5.50 -17.77 -9.05
C SER A 96 6.56 -16.71 -8.76
N VAL A 97 6.25 -15.44 -8.99
CA VAL A 97 7.16 -14.32 -8.73
C VAL A 97 6.49 -13.36 -7.78
N LEU A 98 7.00 -13.25 -6.56
CA LEU A 98 6.41 -12.42 -5.50
C LEU A 98 7.34 -11.27 -5.12
N PRO A 99 6.92 -10.01 -5.32
CA PRO A 99 7.67 -8.86 -4.87
C PRO A 99 7.58 -8.70 -3.34
N VAL A 100 8.72 -8.73 -2.66
CA VAL A 100 8.85 -8.46 -1.22
C VAL A 100 9.00 -6.96 -1.00
N LEU A 101 7.91 -6.25 -1.27
CA LEU A 101 7.80 -4.79 -1.22
C LEU A 101 6.52 -4.39 -0.46
N LEU A 102 6.54 -3.22 0.18
CA LEU A 102 5.36 -2.71 0.90
C LEU A 102 4.33 -2.08 -0.04
N PHE A 103 4.77 -1.21 -0.96
CA PHE A 103 3.90 -0.48 -1.88
C PHE A 103 4.43 -0.50 -3.31
N ALA A 104 3.52 -0.32 -4.28
CA ALA A 104 3.84 -0.49 -5.69
C ALA A 104 4.33 0.84 -6.24
N ALA A 105 5.64 0.98 -6.29
CA ALA A 105 6.30 2.01 -7.09
C ALA A 105 6.72 1.43 -8.45
N ARG A 106 7.40 2.24 -9.28
CA ARG A 106 7.96 1.87 -10.59
C ARG A 106 8.61 0.47 -10.60
N HIS A 107 9.43 0.16 -9.58
CA HIS A 107 10.13 -1.11 -9.47
C HIS A 107 9.21 -2.34 -9.56
N ASN A 108 8.03 -2.27 -8.94
CA ASN A 108 7.04 -3.34 -8.99
C ASN A 108 6.19 -3.32 -10.27
N LYS A 109 5.90 -2.12 -10.78
CA LYS A 109 4.97 -1.94 -11.90
C LYS A 109 5.64 -2.12 -13.26
N PHE A 110 6.97 -2.05 -13.34
CA PHE A 110 7.71 -1.99 -14.61
C PHE A 110 9.04 -2.73 -14.59
N ASP A 111 9.87 -2.51 -13.56
CA ASP A 111 11.27 -2.98 -13.65
C ASP A 111 11.39 -4.50 -13.44
N VAL A 112 10.66 -5.07 -12.47
CA VAL A 112 10.63 -6.53 -12.28
C VAL A 112 10.06 -7.24 -13.51
N THR A 113 8.99 -6.71 -14.10
CA THR A 113 8.38 -7.31 -15.29
C THR A 113 9.33 -7.28 -16.49
N ASN A 114 10.13 -6.21 -16.65
CA ASN A 114 11.15 -6.15 -17.71
C ASN A 114 12.26 -7.18 -17.51
N GLU A 115 12.71 -7.41 -16.27
CA GLU A 115 13.70 -8.47 -16.00
C GLU A 115 13.13 -9.87 -16.26
N LEU A 116 11.85 -10.11 -15.94
CA LEU A 116 11.18 -11.36 -16.27
C LEU A 116 11.03 -11.56 -17.79
N ASP A 117 10.77 -10.50 -18.55
CA ASP A 117 10.71 -10.56 -20.02
C ASP A 117 12.07 -10.91 -20.62
N ARG A 118 13.16 -10.36 -20.09
CA ARG A 118 14.53 -10.76 -20.48
C ARG A 118 14.82 -12.21 -20.10
N ALA A 119 14.40 -12.64 -18.92
CA ALA A 119 14.55 -14.03 -18.51
C ALA A 119 13.77 -14.99 -19.42
N ARG A 120 12.59 -14.58 -19.90
CA ARG A 120 11.79 -15.35 -20.87
C ARG A 120 12.45 -15.45 -22.25
N GLN A 121 13.21 -14.45 -22.68
CA GLN A 121 14.00 -14.55 -23.92
C GLN A 121 15.07 -15.66 -23.83
N ARG A 122 15.65 -15.85 -22.64
CA ARG A 122 16.64 -16.90 -22.37
C ARG A 122 15.98 -18.27 -22.17
N HIS A 123 14.81 -18.30 -21.54
CA HIS A 123 14.05 -19.51 -21.23
C HIS A 123 12.61 -19.42 -21.74
N PRO A 124 12.38 -19.60 -23.06
CA PRO A 124 11.05 -19.44 -23.66
C PRO A 124 9.99 -20.42 -23.14
N GLN A 125 10.43 -21.53 -22.56
CA GLN A 125 9.57 -22.56 -21.96
C GLN A 125 8.99 -22.15 -20.60
N VAL A 126 9.49 -21.07 -19.98
CA VAL A 126 9.10 -20.67 -18.63
C VAL A 126 7.86 -19.78 -18.63
N THR A 127 6.85 -20.20 -17.88
CA THR A 127 5.66 -19.42 -17.56
C THR A 127 5.84 -18.74 -16.20
N PHE A 128 5.66 -17.42 -16.17
CA PHE A 128 5.74 -16.62 -14.95
C PHE A 128 4.36 -16.21 -14.47
N HIS A 129 4.07 -16.44 -13.20
CA HIS A 129 2.88 -15.96 -12.50
C HIS A 129 3.30 -14.83 -11.56
N TYR A 130 3.02 -13.59 -11.95
CA TYR A 130 3.45 -12.42 -11.19
C TYR A 130 2.41 -12.05 -10.13
N GLY A 131 2.84 -12.04 -8.87
CA GLY A 131 2.03 -11.64 -7.72
C GLY A 131 2.11 -10.16 -7.42
N ARG A 132 1.24 -9.72 -6.52
CA ARG A 132 1.28 -8.35 -5.99
C ARG A 132 2.16 -8.24 -4.75
N HIS A 133 2.56 -7.02 -4.44
CA HIS A 133 3.27 -6.67 -3.21
C HIS A 133 2.39 -6.82 -1.97
N PHE A 134 2.94 -6.53 -0.79
CA PHE A 134 2.23 -6.71 0.48
C PHE A 134 1.01 -5.78 0.57
N GLY A 135 1.19 -4.49 0.26
CA GLY A 135 0.12 -3.49 0.29
C GLY A 135 -0.37 -3.21 1.71
N ILE A 136 -1.62 -2.75 1.81
CA ILE A 136 -2.30 -2.48 3.08
C ILE A 136 -3.15 -3.70 3.43
N THR A 137 -2.82 -4.38 4.54
CA THR A 137 -3.51 -5.58 5.00
C THR A 137 -3.87 -5.48 6.48
N PRO A 138 -4.93 -6.18 6.94
CA PRO A 138 -5.23 -6.29 8.37
C PRO A 138 -4.04 -6.78 9.20
N GLY A 139 -3.33 -7.82 8.74
CA GLY A 139 -2.17 -8.36 9.47
C GLY A 139 -1.03 -7.36 9.69
N ILE A 140 -0.76 -6.46 8.73
CA ILE A 140 0.23 -5.39 8.91
C ILE A 140 -0.28 -4.32 9.89
N LEU A 141 -1.57 -3.97 9.83
CA LEU A 141 -2.18 -3.03 10.77
C LEU A 141 -2.14 -3.59 12.20
N ASP A 142 -2.45 -4.86 12.37
CA ASP A 142 -2.47 -5.53 13.67
C ASP A 142 -1.06 -5.65 14.25
N LEU A 143 -0.03 -5.89 13.42
CA LEU A 143 1.38 -5.80 13.82
C LEU A 143 1.71 -4.41 14.41
N TRP A 144 1.35 -3.32 13.73
CA TRP A 144 1.65 -1.99 14.25
C TRP A 144 0.81 -1.63 15.48
N ARG A 145 -0.44 -2.07 15.53
CA ARG A 145 -1.31 -1.89 16.70
C ARG A 145 -0.78 -2.62 17.93
N SER A 146 -0.30 -3.86 17.78
CA SER A 146 0.28 -4.61 18.90
C SER A 146 1.52 -3.90 19.45
N ARG A 147 2.43 -3.48 18.58
CA ARG A 147 3.62 -2.70 18.96
C ARG A 147 3.28 -1.39 19.67
N LEU A 148 2.28 -0.66 19.17
CA LEU A 148 1.83 0.58 19.80
C LEU A 148 1.18 0.32 21.17
N ALA A 149 0.43 -0.77 21.32
CA ALA A 149 -0.16 -1.16 22.60
C ALA A 149 0.91 -1.54 23.65
N GLU A 150 2.01 -2.17 23.23
CA GLU A 150 3.14 -2.42 24.14
C GLU A 150 3.72 -1.12 24.69
N LEU A 151 3.78 -0.06 23.86
CA LEU A 151 4.31 1.24 24.28
C LEU A 151 3.45 1.99 25.31
N ASP A 152 2.26 1.49 25.65
CA ASP A 152 1.47 2.01 26.77
C ASP A 152 1.92 1.43 28.13
N GLN A 153 2.67 0.32 28.12
CA GLN A 153 3.10 -0.33 29.36
C GLN A 153 4.09 0.53 30.15
N PRO A 154 4.09 0.49 31.50
CA PRO A 154 4.98 1.32 32.33
C PRO A 154 6.47 1.20 32.00
N ARG A 155 6.91 0.04 31.49
CA ARG A 155 8.29 -0.17 31.02
C ARG A 155 8.70 0.81 29.93
N TRP A 156 7.78 1.13 29.02
CA TRP A 156 8.00 1.98 27.86
C TRP A 156 7.37 3.37 27.99
N ASN A 157 6.50 3.55 28.98
CA ASN A 157 5.84 4.81 29.32
C ASN A 157 5.83 5.05 30.85
N PRO A 158 7.01 5.24 31.47
CA PRO A 158 7.12 5.32 32.93
C PRO A 158 6.39 6.52 33.53
N ASN A 159 6.23 7.59 32.75
CA ASN A 159 5.54 8.81 33.16
C ASN A 159 4.03 8.77 32.89
N GLY A 160 3.50 7.66 32.36
CA GLY A 160 2.07 7.51 32.08
C GLY A 160 1.51 8.55 31.12
N ILE A 161 2.31 8.97 30.13
CA ILE A 161 1.88 9.98 29.14
C ILE A 161 0.72 9.39 28.34
N SER A 162 -0.43 10.07 28.37
CA SER A 162 -1.63 9.61 27.69
C SER A 162 -1.46 9.62 26.17
N ARG A 163 -2.23 8.79 25.45
CA ARG A 163 -2.25 8.82 23.99
C ARG A 163 -2.71 10.20 23.47
N ALA A 164 -3.62 10.89 24.16
CA ALA A 164 -4.08 12.23 23.80
C ALA A 164 -2.98 13.32 23.87
N ASP A 165 -1.93 13.09 24.66
CA ASP A 165 -0.73 13.93 24.74
C ASP A 165 0.44 13.42 23.85
N THR A 166 0.17 12.41 23.01
CA THR A 166 1.17 11.71 22.19
C THR A 166 0.88 11.88 20.70
N VAL A 167 1.90 12.24 19.92
CA VAL A 167 1.85 12.33 18.45
C VAL A 167 2.53 11.10 17.86
N LEU A 168 1.90 10.48 16.86
CA LEU A 168 2.58 9.49 16.02
C LEU A 168 3.28 10.20 14.86
N LEU A 169 4.55 9.84 14.60
CA LEU A 169 5.31 10.28 13.44
C LEU A 169 5.58 9.07 12.53
N PHE A 170 4.78 8.94 11.49
CA PHE A 170 4.87 7.86 10.53
C PHE A 170 5.89 8.18 9.44
N VAL A 171 6.91 7.32 9.27
CA VAL A 171 8.04 7.59 8.38
C VAL A 171 8.09 6.57 7.25
N GLY A 172 7.74 7.00 6.04
CA GLY A 172 7.92 6.20 4.83
C GLY A 172 9.30 6.40 4.18
N ARG A 173 9.67 5.49 3.27
CA ARG A 173 10.81 5.72 2.35
C ARG A 173 10.54 6.90 1.40
N GLY A 174 9.31 6.96 0.90
CA GLY A 174 8.90 7.82 -0.20
C GLY A 174 9.22 7.19 -1.55
N ALA A 175 8.40 7.51 -2.56
CA ALA A 175 8.56 7.08 -3.94
C ALA A 175 8.29 8.23 -4.92
N SER A 176 8.73 8.08 -6.17
CA SER A 176 8.32 8.94 -7.28
C SER A 176 6.88 8.67 -7.72
N ASP A 177 6.30 7.54 -7.30
CA ASP A 177 4.93 7.17 -7.60
C ASP A 177 3.98 7.76 -6.53
N PRO A 178 3.06 8.69 -6.91
CA PRO A 178 2.13 9.30 -5.97
C PRO A 178 1.16 8.27 -5.35
N ASP A 179 0.88 7.17 -6.03
CA ASP A 179 -0.01 6.10 -5.53
C ASP A 179 0.62 5.39 -4.33
N ALA A 180 1.90 5.03 -4.43
CA ALA A 180 2.67 4.44 -3.34
C ALA A 180 2.82 5.41 -2.14
N ASN A 181 2.95 6.71 -2.42
CA ASN A 181 2.95 7.72 -1.36
C ASN A 181 1.55 7.83 -0.72
N GLY A 182 0.48 7.83 -1.51
CA GLY A 182 -0.90 7.85 -1.05
C GLY A 182 -1.24 6.66 -0.15
N ASP A 183 -0.73 5.47 -0.44
CA ASP A 183 -0.89 4.29 0.41
C ASP A 183 -0.23 4.46 1.79
N VAL A 184 0.90 5.16 1.89
CA VAL A 184 1.51 5.53 3.18
C VAL A 184 0.53 6.39 4.00
N PHE A 185 -0.08 7.40 3.37
CA PHE A 185 -1.07 8.24 4.04
C PHE A 185 -2.31 7.45 4.45
N LYS A 186 -2.80 6.58 3.57
CA LYS A 186 -3.96 5.74 3.82
C LYS A 186 -3.74 4.81 5.01
N LEU A 187 -2.59 4.11 5.05
CA LEU A 187 -2.26 3.20 6.13
C LEU A 187 -2.05 3.95 7.46
N ALA A 188 -1.31 5.05 7.44
CA ALA A 188 -1.13 5.89 8.64
C ALA A 188 -2.46 6.42 9.17
N ARG A 189 -3.38 6.81 8.27
CA ARG A 189 -4.74 7.23 8.66
C ARG A 189 -5.51 6.10 9.33
N ILE A 190 -5.55 4.91 8.72
CA ILE A 190 -6.25 3.74 9.27
C ILE A 190 -5.67 3.32 10.64
N LEU A 191 -4.35 3.45 10.81
CA LEU A 191 -3.68 3.12 12.06
C LEU A 191 -4.05 4.10 13.19
N TRP A 192 -4.23 5.38 12.86
CA TRP A 192 -4.55 6.44 13.82
C TRP A 192 -6.04 6.53 14.17
N GLU A 193 -6.94 6.26 13.23
CA GLU A 193 -8.39 6.36 13.47
C GLU A 193 -8.82 5.45 14.63
N GLY A 194 -9.44 6.05 15.66
CA GLY A 194 -9.87 5.33 16.86
C GLY A 194 -8.74 4.90 17.81
N SER A 195 -7.49 5.28 17.57
CA SER A 195 -6.36 4.88 18.42
C SER A 195 -6.24 5.68 19.72
N GLY A 196 -6.88 6.85 19.80
CA GLY A 196 -6.77 7.79 20.92
C GLY A 196 -5.49 8.62 20.94
N TYR A 197 -4.61 8.48 19.93
CA TYR A 197 -3.44 9.36 19.77
C TYR A 197 -3.88 10.76 19.32
N SER A 198 -3.18 11.80 19.77
CA SER A 198 -3.52 13.20 19.46
C SER A 198 -3.66 13.45 17.96
N THR A 199 -2.69 12.96 17.18
CA THR A 199 -2.65 13.03 15.72
C THR A 199 -1.62 12.04 15.18
N VAL A 200 -1.60 11.88 13.85
CA VAL A 200 -0.52 11.23 13.10
C VAL A 200 0.05 12.20 12.07
N GLU A 201 1.34 12.49 12.18
CA GLU A 201 2.10 13.21 11.17
C GLU A 201 2.85 12.22 10.28
N ILE A 202 2.91 12.53 8.99
CA ILE A 202 3.48 11.65 7.97
C ILE A 202 4.61 12.36 7.27
N CYS A 203 5.73 11.69 7.14
CA CYS A 203 6.92 12.21 6.47
C CYS A 203 7.71 11.09 5.80
N PHE A 204 8.76 11.49 5.09
CA PHE A 204 9.58 10.59 4.29
C PHE A 204 11.05 10.84 4.50
N ILE A 205 11.83 9.76 4.57
CA ILE A 205 13.29 9.86 4.75
C ILE A 205 14.04 10.07 3.41
N GLY A 206 13.42 9.74 2.27
CA GLY A 206 14.15 9.43 1.02
C GLY A 206 13.76 10.21 -0.23
N ILE A 207 12.64 9.90 -0.87
CA ILE A 207 12.40 10.36 -2.26
C ILE A 207 11.54 11.62 -2.32
N THR A 208 10.50 11.67 -1.50
CA THR A 208 9.46 12.71 -1.56
C THR A 208 9.40 13.51 -0.27
N HIS A 209 8.51 14.51 -0.24
CA HIS A 209 8.30 15.46 0.84
C HIS A 209 6.95 15.20 1.53
N PRO A 210 6.76 15.62 2.80
CA PRO A 210 7.73 16.33 3.65
C PRO A 210 8.84 15.42 4.19
N ARG A 211 10.03 15.99 4.43
CA ARG A 211 11.20 15.28 4.97
C ARG A 211 11.06 15.01 6.47
N LEU A 212 11.85 14.08 7.01
CA LEU A 212 11.77 13.65 8.41
C LEU A 212 11.91 14.83 9.39
N GLU A 213 12.85 15.73 9.14
CA GLU A 213 13.10 16.93 9.94
C GLU A 213 11.86 17.84 9.98
N GLU A 214 11.19 18.00 8.83
CA GLU A 214 9.94 18.73 8.72
C GLU A 214 8.78 17.99 9.40
N GLY A 215 8.77 16.65 9.36
CA GLY A 215 7.86 15.81 10.12
C GLY A 215 7.96 16.05 11.62
N PHE A 216 9.16 16.10 12.18
CA PHE A 216 9.38 16.45 13.58
C PHE A 216 8.97 17.90 13.90
N ARG A 217 9.25 18.84 13.00
CA ARG A 217 8.80 20.24 13.16
C ARG A 217 7.27 20.31 13.26
N ARG A 218 6.55 19.64 12.35
CA ARG A 218 5.09 19.58 12.33
C ARG A 218 4.52 18.87 13.54
N ALA A 219 5.09 17.73 13.94
CA ALA A 219 4.66 16.98 15.12
C ALA A 219 4.72 17.83 16.40
N ARG A 220 5.70 18.71 16.52
CA ARG A 220 5.84 19.61 17.69
C ARG A 220 4.81 20.74 17.73
N LEU A 221 4.17 21.10 16.61
CA LEU A 221 3.13 22.14 16.58
C LEU A 221 1.87 21.75 17.38
N TYR A 222 1.69 20.47 17.68
CA TYR A 222 0.62 19.96 18.54
C TYR A 222 0.96 20.04 20.04
N ASN A 223 2.12 20.59 20.39
CA ASN A 223 2.67 20.63 21.75
C ASN A 223 2.60 19.28 22.50
N PRO A 224 3.10 18.17 21.91
CA PRO A 224 3.00 16.86 22.53
C PRO A 224 3.94 16.74 23.74
N LYS A 225 3.57 15.86 24.67
CA LYS A 225 4.49 15.37 25.71
C LYS A 225 5.32 14.18 25.22
N ARG A 226 4.84 13.47 24.20
CA ARG A 226 5.50 12.31 23.61
C ARG A 226 5.36 12.26 22.09
N ILE A 227 6.43 11.87 21.39
CA ILE A 227 6.42 11.53 19.97
C ILE A 227 6.85 10.08 19.80
N ILE A 228 6.05 9.29 19.10
CA ILE A 228 6.40 7.91 18.75
C ILE A 228 6.68 7.87 17.24
N VAL A 229 7.89 7.50 16.86
CA VAL A 229 8.36 7.44 15.47
C VAL A 229 8.20 6.01 14.95
N LEU A 230 7.51 5.85 13.81
CA LEU A 230 7.18 4.57 13.19
C LEU A 230 7.85 4.47 11.82
N PRO A 231 9.05 3.87 11.72
CA PRO A 231 9.66 3.56 10.43
C PRO A 231 8.90 2.45 9.70
N TYR A 232 8.21 2.79 8.62
CA TYR A 232 7.45 1.82 7.83
C TYR A 232 8.35 1.15 6.78
N PHE A 233 9.14 0.19 7.25
CA PHE A 233 10.10 -0.59 6.47
C PHE A 233 9.96 -2.08 6.80
N LEU A 234 10.23 -2.96 5.82
CA LEU A 234 10.28 -4.41 6.05
C LEU A 234 11.55 -4.81 6.80
N PHE A 235 12.69 -4.29 6.36
CA PHE A 235 14.00 -4.68 6.86
C PHE A 235 14.84 -3.46 7.22
N THR A 236 15.83 -3.70 8.08
CA THR A 236 16.79 -2.68 8.48
C THR A 236 17.66 -2.24 7.29
N GLY A 237 18.40 -1.15 7.49
CA GLY A 237 19.40 -0.67 6.55
C GLY A 237 19.77 0.78 6.80
N ALA A 238 20.60 1.34 5.91
CA ALA A 238 21.10 2.71 6.03
C ALA A 238 20.00 3.77 6.29
N LEU A 239 18.82 3.64 5.67
CA LEU A 239 17.73 4.60 5.88
C LEU A 239 17.08 4.48 7.26
N VAL A 240 16.88 3.26 7.76
CA VAL A 240 16.33 3.05 9.10
C VAL A 240 17.32 3.54 10.15
N LYS A 241 18.61 3.21 10.01
CA LYS A 241 19.71 3.72 10.84
C LYS A 241 19.69 5.26 10.89
N LYS A 242 19.54 5.91 9.73
CA LYS A 242 19.41 7.38 9.65
C LYS A 242 18.18 7.93 10.40
N ILE A 243 17.04 7.23 10.37
CA ILE A 243 15.84 7.66 11.13
C ILE A 243 16.12 7.60 12.64
N PHE A 244 16.78 6.56 13.12
CA PHE A 244 17.20 6.47 14.52
C PHE A 244 18.14 7.61 14.92
N ASP A 245 19.17 7.89 14.10
CA ASP A 245 20.14 8.95 14.35
C ASP A 245 19.46 10.32 14.45
N ILE A 246 18.56 10.63 13.50
CA ILE A 246 17.81 11.90 13.50
C ILE A 246 16.88 11.96 14.72
N THR A 247 16.22 10.86 15.08
CA THR A 247 15.35 10.82 16.26
C THR A 247 16.12 11.07 17.55
N ALA A 248 17.33 10.50 17.67
CA ALA A 248 18.21 10.74 18.81
C ALA A 248 18.62 12.22 18.91
N GLN A 249 19.00 12.83 17.78
CA GLN A 249 19.31 14.26 17.72
C GLN A 249 18.11 15.14 18.11
N GLN A 250 16.90 14.78 17.69
CA GLN A 250 15.68 15.51 18.09
C GLN A 250 15.39 15.37 19.59
N GLN A 251 15.62 14.18 20.17
CA GLN A 251 15.48 13.97 21.61
C GLN A 251 16.47 14.82 22.42
N GLU A 252 17.72 14.94 21.97
CA GLU A 252 18.73 15.80 22.60
C GLU A 252 18.36 17.28 22.52
N GLN A 253 17.80 17.70 21.39
CA GLN A 253 17.41 19.09 21.17
C GLN A 253 16.15 19.51 21.95
N TYR A 254 15.23 18.57 22.20
CA TYR A 254 13.95 18.80 22.88
C TYR A 254 13.74 17.80 24.03
N PRO A 255 14.52 17.94 25.13
CA PRO A 255 14.51 16.99 26.25
C PRO A 255 13.17 16.93 27.01
N GLU A 256 12.30 17.94 26.85
CA GLU A 256 10.98 18.00 27.45
C GLU A 256 9.95 17.08 26.77
N ILE A 257 10.22 16.64 25.53
CA ILE A 257 9.36 15.73 24.76
C ILE A 257 9.97 14.34 24.78
N SER A 258 9.23 13.36 25.28
CA SER A 258 9.68 11.96 25.24
C SER A 258 9.58 11.42 23.81
N MET A 259 10.69 10.99 23.22
CA MET A 259 10.72 10.45 21.86
C MET A 259 11.08 8.96 21.87
N THR A 260 10.29 8.16 21.17
CA THR A 260 10.55 6.71 21.02
C THR A 260 10.53 6.35 19.54
N CYS A 261 11.64 5.85 19.01
CA CYS A 261 11.68 5.30 17.65
C CYS A 261 11.53 3.77 17.70
N LEU A 262 10.52 3.24 17.01
CA LEU A 262 10.39 1.80 16.82
C LEU A 262 11.37 1.32 15.75
N PRO A 263 11.79 0.04 15.80
CA PRO A 263 12.46 -0.60 14.67
C PRO A 263 11.49 -0.80 13.49
N GLU A 264 12.05 -1.19 12.35
CA GLU A 264 11.31 -1.72 11.22
C GLU A 264 10.44 -2.94 11.60
N MET A 265 9.59 -3.40 10.68
CA MET A 265 8.75 -4.58 10.94
C MET A 265 9.57 -5.86 11.15
N GLY A 266 10.66 -6.04 10.41
CA GLY A 266 11.59 -7.14 10.58
C GLY A 266 10.97 -8.50 10.30
N MET A 267 11.50 -9.53 10.96
CA MET A 267 11.04 -10.91 10.84
C MET A 267 9.78 -11.14 11.69
N HIS A 268 8.61 -10.72 11.20
CA HIS A 268 7.35 -10.84 11.93
C HIS A 268 6.42 -11.92 11.33
N PRO A 269 5.77 -12.79 12.13
CA PRO A 269 4.90 -13.84 11.59
C PRO A 269 3.76 -13.33 10.70
N GLN A 270 3.15 -12.18 11.03
CA GLN A 270 2.14 -11.55 10.19
C GLN A 270 2.63 -11.25 8.76
N LEU A 271 3.93 -10.96 8.57
CA LEU A 271 4.49 -10.78 7.23
C LEU A 271 4.60 -12.10 6.47
N MET A 272 4.83 -13.22 7.16
CA MET A 272 4.81 -14.55 6.56
C MET A 272 3.40 -14.95 6.13
N ALA A 273 2.37 -14.63 6.93
CA ALA A 273 0.98 -14.81 6.53
C ALA A 273 0.61 -13.96 5.31
N VAL A 274 0.98 -12.67 5.30
CA VAL A 274 0.75 -11.82 4.13
C VAL A 274 1.45 -12.38 2.89
N LEU A 275 2.70 -12.84 3.02
CA LEU A 275 3.40 -13.45 1.89
C LEU A 275 2.69 -14.73 1.41
N ARG A 276 2.20 -15.56 2.34
CA ARG A 276 1.42 -16.76 2.01
C ARG A 276 0.13 -16.43 1.27
N ASP A 277 -0.60 -15.41 1.71
CA ASP A 277 -1.80 -14.95 1.00
C ASP A 277 -1.47 -14.49 -0.42
N ARG A 278 -0.39 -13.73 -0.59
CA ARG A 278 0.09 -13.28 -1.91
C ARG A 278 0.49 -14.44 -2.80
N GLU A 279 1.10 -15.46 -2.23
CA GLU A 279 1.45 -16.67 -2.95
C GLU A 279 0.22 -17.44 -3.43
N ILE A 280 -0.77 -17.64 -2.56
CA ILE A 280 -2.02 -18.32 -2.89
C ILE A 280 -2.78 -17.54 -3.96
N GLU A 281 -2.92 -16.21 -3.81
CA GLU A 281 -3.53 -15.33 -4.82
C GLU A 281 -2.85 -15.51 -6.18
N THR A 282 -1.52 -15.62 -6.20
CA THR A 282 -0.72 -15.79 -7.43
C THR A 282 -0.90 -17.16 -8.05
N GLN A 283 -0.95 -18.21 -7.23
CA GLN A 283 -1.18 -19.58 -7.70
C GLN A 283 -2.57 -19.75 -8.31
N LEU A 284 -3.58 -19.11 -7.74
CA LEU A 284 -4.97 -19.18 -8.18
C LEU A 284 -5.33 -18.16 -9.28
N GLY A 285 -4.40 -17.28 -9.68
CA GLY A 285 -4.67 -16.23 -10.67
C GLY A 285 -5.64 -15.15 -10.18
N GLN A 286 -5.70 -14.93 -8.86
CA GLN A 286 -6.62 -14.00 -8.19
C GLN A 286 -5.96 -12.67 -7.81
N VAL A 287 -4.84 -12.33 -8.45
CA VAL A 287 -4.06 -11.13 -8.11
C VAL A 287 -4.86 -9.87 -8.45
N GLN A 288 -5.20 -9.10 -7.42
CA GLN A 288 -5.90 -7.81 -7.56
C GLN A 288 -4.94 -6.65 -7.32
N MET A 289 -4.56 -5.96 -8.39
CA MET A 289 -3.73 -4.75 -8.37
C MET A 289 -4.63 -3.51 -8.44
N ASN A 290 -4.40 -2.52 -7.57
CA ASN A 290 -5.02 -1.21 -7.72
C ASN A 290 -4.40 -0.48 -8.91
N CYS A 291 -4.96 -0.70 -10.10
CA CYS A 291 -4.43 -0.16 -11.35
C CYS A 291 -5.27 1.00 -11.91
N GLU A 292 -6.35 1.40 -11.24
CA GLU A 292 -7.28 2.41 -11.75
C GLU A 292 -6.60 3.76 -11.96
N MET A 293 -5.73 4.16 -11.01
CA MET A 293 -4.94 5.38 -11.08
C MET A 293 -3.47 5.14 -11.50
N CYS A 294 -3.16 3.93 -11.98
CA CYS A 294 -1.79 3.60 -12.36
C CYS A 294 -1.39 4.36 -13.65
N LYS A 295 -0.51 5.35 -13.51
CA LYS A 295 0.00 6.14 -14.65
C LYS A 295 0.57 5.30 -15.79
N PHE A 296 1.18 4.16 -15.49
CA PHE A 296 1.71 3.25 -16.50
C PHE A 296 0.60 2.56 -17.30
N ARG A 297 -0.50 2.17 -16.64
CA ARG A 297 -1.69 1.64 -17.31
C ARG A 297 -2.36 2.73 -18.16
N LEU A 298 -2.52 3.92 -17.61
CA LEU A 298 -3.10 5.06 -18.33
C LEU A 298 -2.28 5.38 -19.59
N ALA A 299 -0.95 5.44 -19.46
CA ALA A 299 -0.04 5.65 -20.60
C ALA A 299 -0.11 4.51 -21.63
N ALA A 300 -0.14 3.24 -21.21
CA ALA A 300 -0.26 2.11 -22.12
C ALA A 300 -1.59 2.14 -22.91
N VAL A 301 -2.69 2.47 -22.24
CA VAL A 301 -4.02 2.64 -22.86
C VAL A 301 -4.02 3.83 -23.83
N GLN A 302 -3.44 4.97 -23.43
CA GLN A 302 -3.38 6.18 -24.27
C GLN A 302 -2.50 5.99 -25.51
N ASN A 303 -1.38 5.26 -25.39
CA ASN A 303 -0.45 5.01 -26.49
C ASN A 303 -0.87 3.85 -27.41
N GLY A 304 -2.05 3.25 -27.20
CA GLY A 304 -2.52 2.11 -27.99
C GLY A 304 -1.67 0.85 -27.84
N VAL A 305 -0.80 0.78 -26.83
CA VAL A 305 -0.01 -0.40 -26.51
C VAL A 305 -0.88 -1.30 -25.65
N THR A 306 -1.78 -2.03 -26.31
CA THR A 306 -2.49 -3.14 -25.69
C THR A 306 -1.50 -4.29 -25.49
N HIS A 307 -0.78 -4.29 -24.37
CA HIS A 307 -0.30 -5.57 -23.84
C HIS A 307 -1.51 -6.32 -23.31
N GLY A 308 -2.15 -7.05 -24.21
CA GLY A 308 -3.14 -8.07 -23.86
C GLY A 308 -2.45 -9.11 -23.01
N HIS A 309 -2.45 -8.92 -21.69
CA HIS A 309 -2.51 -10.05 -20.81
C HIS A 309 -3.90 -10.64 -21.02
N ASP A 310 -3.95 -11.67 -21.85
CA ASP A 310 -5.11 -12.49 -22.08
C ASP A 310 -5.49 -13.12 -20.73
N HIS A 311 -6.24 -12.39 -19.91
CA HIS A 311 -7.05 -12.99 -18.88
C HIS A 311 -8.18 -13.65 -19.63
N GLY A 312 -7.94 -14.91 -20.01
CA GLY A 312 -8.93 -15.79 -20.62
C GLY A 312 -10.13 -15.94 -19.72
N HIS A 313 -11.02 -14.96 -19.75
CA HIS A 313 -12.40 -15.11 -19.36
C HIS A 313 -13.09 -15.84 -20.50
N SER A 314 -13.01 -17.17 -20.47
CA SER A 314 -13.91 -18.03 -21.22
C SER A 314 -15.32 -17.89 -20.65
N HIS A 315 -15.95 -16.75 -20.88
CA HIS A 315 -17.41 -16.67 -20.86
C HIS A 315 -17.91 -17.32 -22.15
N ALA A 316 -17.96 -18.66 -22.13
CA ALA A 316 -18.74 -19.43 -23.06
C ALA A 316 -20.23 -19.13 -22.82
N HIS A 317 -20.70 -17.98 -23.28
CA HIS A 317 -22.12 -17.75 -23.51
C HIS A 317 -22.48 -18.38 -24.85
N GLY A 318 -22.70 -19.69 -24.82
CA GLY A 318 -23.46 -20.38 -25.85
C GLY A 318 -24.91 -19.91 -25.78
N HIS A 319 -25.22 -18.84 -26.51
CA HIS A 319 -26.59 -18.51 -26.88
C HIS A 319 -26.74 -18.76 -28.38
N ASP A 320 -26.96 -20.03 -28.69
CA ASP A 320 -27.80 -20.38 -29.83
C ASP A 320 -29.22 -19.95 -29.47
N HIS A 321 -29.87 -19.15 -30.31
CA HIS A 321 -31.26 -19.39 -30.71
C HIS A 321 -31.65 -18.46 -31.87
N GLY A 322 -32.10 -19.11 -32.94
CA GLY A 322 -32.37 -18.57 -34.25
C GLY A 322 -33.48 -17.51 -34.32
N HIS A 323 -33.31 -16.66 -35.33
CA HIS A 323 -34.33 -15.75 -35.83
C HIS A 323 -35.47 -16.51 -36.50
N GLY A 324 -36.68 -16.38 -35.98
CA GLY A 324 -37.93 -16.75 -36.64
C GLY A 324 -38.91 -15.60 -36.57
N HIS A 325 -39.07 -14.86 -37.67
CA HIS A 325 -40.20 -13.95 -37.86
C HIS A 325 -41.43 -14.73 -38.32
N GLY A 326 -42.56 -14.52 -37.63
CA GLY A 326 -43.87 -15.01 -38.04
C GLY A 326 -44.96 -14.12 -37.46
N HIS A 327 -45.72 -13.48 -38.35
CA HIS A 327 -46.82 -12.56 -38.03
C HIS A 327 -48.16 -13.30 -37.83
N ASP A 328 -48.97 -12.71 -36.94
CA ASP A 328 -50.40 -12.41 -37.02
C ASP A 328 -51.52 -13.30 -36.43
N HIS A 329 -52.48 -12.53 -35.89
CA HIS A 329 -53.92 -12.69 -35.65
C HIS A 329 -54.50 -13.71 -34.64
N GLY A 330 -55.39 -13.22 -33.75
CA GLY A 330 -56.46 -14.04 -33.18
C GLY A 330 -57.11 -13.57 -31.86
N HIS A 331 -58.08 -12.67 -31.96
CA HIS A 331 -59.29 -12.44 -31.13
C HIS A 331 -59.37 -12.78 -29.62
N GLY A 332 -59.70 -11.73 -28.84
CA GLY A 332 -60.95 -11.61 -28.05
C GLY A 332 -61.13 -12.45 -26.78
N HIS A 333 -61.30 -11.79 -25.62
CA HIS A 333 -62.56 -11.78 -24.88
C HIS A 333 -62.49 -10.79 -23.69
N ASP A 334 -63.61 -10.09 -23.53
CA ASP A 334 -63.95 -9.12 -22.49
C ASP A 334 -64.42 -9.86 -21.23
N HIS A 335 -64.01 -9.41 -20.04
CA HIS A 335 -64.75 -9.63 -18.79
C HIS A 335 -64.42 -8.54 -17.77
N SER A 336 -65.41 -7.67 -17.57
CA SER A 336 -65.58 -6.82 -16.40
C SER A 336 -66.13 -7.64 -15.22
N HIS A 337 -65.72 -7.30 -14.00
CA HIS A 337 -66.58 -7.11 -12.82
C HIS A 337 -65.74 -6.54 -11.67
N GLY A 338 -66.15 -5.38 -11.17
CA GLY A 338 -65.57 -4.75 -9.98
C GLY A 338 -66.19 -5.27 -8.68
N HIS A 339 -65.60 -4.85 -7.56
CA HIS A 339 -66.31 -4.24 -6.44
C HIS A 339 -65.31 -3.58 -5.47
N ASP A 340 -65.88 -2.74 -4.63
CA ASP A 340 -65.36 -1.50 -4.04
C ASP A 340 -65.28 -1.61 -2.49
N HIS A 341 -64.94 -0.49 -1.84
CA HIS A 341 -64.86 -0.16 -0.39
C HIS A 341 -63.41 -0.10 0.15
N GLY A 342 -62.85 1.04 0.60
CA GLY A 342 -63.39 2.20 1.35
C GLY A 342 -63.19 1.94 2.86
N HIS A 343 -62.58 2.75 3.74
CA HIS A 343 -62.34 4.19 3.91
C HIS A 343 -61.07 4.40 4.77
N GLY A 344 -60.32 5.52 4.69
CA GLY A 344 -60.52 6.77 5.46
C GLY A 344 -59.74 6.73 6.79
N HIS A 345 -58.79 7.61 7.10
CA HIS A 345 -59.02 9.03 7.38
C HIS A 345 -57.75 9.91 7.25
N ASP A 346 -58.07 11.15 6.87
CA ASP A 346 -57.32 12.42 6.91
C ASP A 346 -56.64 12.75 8.25
N HIS A 347 -55.59 13.58 8.17
CA HIS A 347 -55.62 14.95 8.71
C HIS A 347 -54.48 15.79 8.12
N GLY A 348 -54.86 16.79 7.32
CA GLY A 348 -53.97 17.80 6.77
C GLY A 348 -53.71 18.98 7.70
N HIS A 349 -52.78 19.83 7.25
CA HIS A 349 -52.64 21.29 7.33
C HIS A 349 -51.13 21.53 7.07
N GLY A 350 -50.69 21.98 5.90
CA GLY A 350 -51.15 23.16 5.16
C GLY A 350 -50.30 24.34 5.60
N HIS A 351 -49.36 24.79 4.76
CA HIS A 351 -49.13 26.22 4.50
C HIS A 351 -48.29 26.38 3.24
N ASP A 352 -48.90 27.08 2.31
CA ASP A 352 -48.44 27.54 1.02
C ASP A 352 -47.71 28.87 1.20
N HIS A 353 -46.61 29.08 0.48
CA HIS A 353 -46.07 30.41 0.18
C HIS A 353 -45.32 30.36 -1.14
N GLY A 354 -46.09 30.54 -2.22
CA GLY A 354 -45.57 31.01 -3.49
C GLY A 354 -45.02 32.44 -3.37
N HIS A 355 -43.78 32.62 -3.80
CA HIS A 355 -43.30 33.89 -4.33
C HIS A 355 -42.64 33.63 -5.67
N GLY A 356 -43.42 33.88 -6.73
CA GLY A 356 -42.88 34.09 -8.06
C GLY A 356 -42.18 35.44 -8.11
N HIS A 357 -40.94 35.44 -8.58
CA HIS A 357 -40.29 36.61 -9.11
C HIS A 357 -39.80 36.28 -10.52
N ASP A 358 -40.59 36.73 -11.49
CA ASP A 358 -40.11 36.96 -12.85
C ASP A 358 -39.08 38.08 -12.82
N HIS A 359 -37.84 37.77 -13.19
CA HIS A 359 -36.87 38.75 -13.62
C HIS A 359 -36.44 38.43 -15.04
N GLY A 360 -37.13 39.07 -15.99
CA GLY A 360 -36.62 39.22 -17.34
C GLY A 360 -35.36 40.07 -17.31
N HIS A 361 -34.22 39.44 -17.57
CA HIS A 361 -32.98 40.14 -17.92
C HIS A 361 -32.57 39.72 -19.33
N SER A 362 -32.90 40.59 -20.29
CA SER A 362 -32.21 40.66 -21.57
C SER A 362 -30.78 41.12 -21.33
N HIS A 363 -29.80 40.24 -21.55
CA HIS A 363 -28.42 40.66 -21.73
C HIS A 363 -27.95 40.17 -23.10
N GLY A 364 -27.62 41.15 -23.96
CA GLY A 364 -27.11 40.93 -25.29
C GLY A 364 -25.82 40.11 -25.26
N HIS A 365 -25.81 39.03 -26.03
CA HIS A 365 -24.60 38.29 -26.35
C HIS A 365 -23.72 39.15 -27.28
N ALA A 366 -22.80 39.90 -26.69
CA ALA A 366 -21.58 40.30 -27.39
C ALA A 366 -20.59 39.12 -27.25
N HIS A 367 -20.51 38.28 -28.29
CA HIS A 367 -19.44 37.30 -28.40
C HIS A 367 -18.12 38.02 -28.72
N GLY A 368 -17.45 38.49 -27.68
CA GLY A 368 -16.01 38.68 -27.71
C GLY A 368 -15.34 37.31 -27.67
N HIS A 369 -15.04 36.74 -28.84
CA HIS A 369 -14.14 35.59 -28.92
C HIS A 369 -12.72 36.09 -28.61
N ASP A 370 -12.40 36.17 -27.33
CA ASP A 370 -11.01 36.19 -26.90
C ASP A 370 -10.51 34.74 -27.01
N HIS A 371 -9.79 34.46 -28.10
CA HIS A 371 -9.00 33.25 -28.24
C HIS A 371 -7.76 33.38 -27.35
N GLY A 372 -7.99 33.38 -26.04
CA GLY A 372 -6.97 32.99 -25.09
C GLY A 372 -6.59 31.56 -25.43
N HIS A 373 -5.45 31.39 -26.10
CA HIS A 373 -4.74 30.11 -26.11
C HIS A 373 -4.34 29.83 -24.66
N GLY A 374 -5.30 29.34 -23.88
CA GLY A 374 -5.01 28.61 -22.67
C GLY A 374 -4.15 27.45 -23.13
N HIS A 375 -2.84 27.57 -22.95
CA HIS A 375 -1.98 26.40 -22.88
C HIS A 375 -2.69 25.47 -21.91
N ALA A 376 -3.32 24.42 -22.44
CA ALA A 376 -3.88 23.36 -21.61
C ALA A 376 -2.77 23.01 -20.64
N ALA A 377 -3.05 23.12 -19.33
CA ALA A 377 -2.09 22.76 -18.31
C ALA A 377 -1.50 21.42 -18.73
N VAL A 378 -0.20 21.42 -19.08
CA VAL A 378 0.45 20.22 -19.61
C VAL A 378 0.23 19.16 -18.55
N ASP A 379 -0.50 18.10 -18.90
CA ASP A 379 -0.76 17.02 -17.97
C ASP A 379 0.60 16.59 -17.42
N PRO A 380 0.85 16.73 -16.10
CA PRO A 380 2.14 16.37 -15.54
C PRO A 380 2.48 14.91 -15.80
N TYR A 381 1.51 14.07 -16.14
CA TYR A 381 1.67 12.65 -16.49
C TYR A 381 1.80 12.36 -17.99
N ALA A 382 1.69 13.36 -18.87
CA ALA A 382 1.76 13.18 -20.33
C ALA A 382 3.09 12.54 -20.78
N GLU A 383 4.17 12.81 -20.04
CA GLU A 383 5.49 12.24 -20.29
C GLU A 383 6.01 11.58 -19.01
N PRO A 384 5.77 10.26 -18.81
CA PRO A 384 6.12 9.56 -17.57
C PRO A 384 7.59 9.63 -17.19
N ASP A 385 8.50 9.67 -18.17
CA ASP A 385 9.94 9.80 -17.93
C ASP A 385 10.31 11.22 -17.50
N GLN A 386 9.80 12.27 -18.18
CA GLN A 386 10.02 13.66 -17.77
C GLN A 386 9.34 14.02 -16.43
N TYR A 387 8.23 13.35 -16.09
CA TYR A 387 7.62 13.47 -14.76
C TYR A 387 8.56 13.00 -13.66
N HIS A 388 9.30 11.91 -13.87
CA HIS A 388 10.22 11.40 -12.86
C HIS A 388 11.27 12.45 -12.54
N ASP A 389 11.87 13.07 -13.55
CA ASP A 389 12.87 14.12 -13.36
C ASP A 389 12.31 15.37 -12.65
N ARG A 390 11.04 15.72 -12.91
CA ARG A 390 10.35 16.85 -12.25
C ARG A 390 9.95 16.56 -10.81
N ALA A 391 9.53 15.34 -10.48
CA ALA A 391 9.14 14.96 -9.12
C ALA A 391 10.30 15.09 -8.11
N TRP A 392 11.54 15.02 -8.59
CA TRP A 392 12.75 15.27 -7.78
C TRP A 392 13.03 16.75 -7.50
N GLN A 393 12.31 17.68 -8.15
CA GLN A 393 12.55 19.12 -8.08
C GLN A 393 11.51 19.88 -7.24
N VAL A 394 10.63 19.17 -6.53
CA VAL A 394 9.65 19.82 -5.63
C VAL A 394 10.37 20.25 -4.34
N PRO A 395 10.21 21.51 -3.87
CA PRO A 395 10.99 22.10 -2.77
C PRO A 395 11.04 21.32 -1.45
#